data_AF-A8NBS1-F1
#
_entry.id   AF-A8NBS1-F1
#
_cell.length_a   1.000
_cell.length_b   1.000
_cell.length_c   1.000
_cell.angle_alpha   90.00
_cell.angle_beta   90.00
_cell.angle_gamma   90.00
#
_symmetry.space_group_name_H-M   'P 1'
#
loop_
_entity.id
_entity.type
_entity.pdbx_description
1 polymer ?
#
loop_
_entity_poly.entity_id
_entity_poly.type
_entity_poly.pdbx_seq_one_letter_code
_entity_poly.pdbx_strand_id
1 'polypeptide(L)'
;MFSRPLTPIPTHDDGRTYIKARCHCGLNTFRAVFQTSSLPISNDLCHCSTCRHSSGQMVVYHVKVEALLCADTDDPFHVEPGPECVGDGDLIAYQTSNDAVRYFCSVCSAHLVFRYLGKPAGGGNEERLEGYSTVAAGALEKVEGIVQPGYHIYVEDTMDGGLADHLRIVDGVSLPRYSHGEGTIELPLGWKHQALPSDRQPTKNDKLRFSCHCRSVQFSVSRPTLLSSFPHAAYPDLLHPHDTTRLAKVRNSEDSKWWLRPSGSPNPTKYLAGHCACEYCRLASGFEFQSWAYIPLANLVDTKGQSFTLFEDEDDDLAKVRAAVNKLGLTSVHIPQDDLESHDRKKLSGLKKYISSPGRYREFCQKCGATVFGWQAGRPDLICVAVALVDEEQDGARAEGWFDWCLDRVGFSEQALGTKSVSGLLAGLRAAKKEKTTPPSPSTTSITTPAIPSKRRIVSDAREKKDPIPTVTVTEDIQIEA
;
A
#
# COMPACT_ATOMS: atom_id res chain seq x y z
N MET A 1 -12.87 17.64 21.08
CA MET A 1 -12.58 16.21 20.84
C MET A 1 -13.37 15.41 21.86
N PHE A 2 -14.55 14.94 21.50
CA PHE A 2 -15.25 13.96 22.33
C PHE A 2 -14.69 12.59 21.93
N SER A 3 -13.77 12.05 22.72
CA SER A 3 -13.38 10.65 22.59
C SER A 3 -14.65 9.83 22.77
N ARG A 4 -15.09 9.14 21.72
CA ARG A 4 -16.14 8.13 21.85
C ARG A 4 -15.67 7.15 22.93
N PRO A 5 -16.47 6.88 23.98
CA PRO A 5 -16.08 5.87 24.95
C PRO A 5 -15.81 4.56 24.21
N LEU A 6 -14.67 3.94 24.48
CA LEU A 6 -14.31 2.64 23.93
C LEU A 6 -15.46 1.68 24.27
N THR A 7 -16.16 1.20 23.25
CA THR A 7 -17.15 0.13 23.45
C THR A 7 -16.40 -1.04 24.08
N PRO A 8 -16.88 -1.62 25.20
CA PRO A 8 -16.25 -2.79 25.81
C PRO A 8 -15.98 -3.85 24.74
N ILE A 9 -14.81 -4.47 24.79
CA ILE A 9 -14.51 -5.62 23.92
C ILE A 9 -15.46 -6.74 24.38
N PRO A 10 -16.30 -7.30 23.50
CA PRO A 10 -17.14 -8.43 23.86
C PRO A 10 -16.22 -9.61 24.18
N THR A 11 -16.13 -9.96 25.46
CA THR A 11 -15.44 -11.15 25.94
C THR A 11 -16.47 -12.26 26.07
N HIS A 12 -16.25 -13.37 25.38
CA HIS A 12 -17.09 -14.56 25.54
C HIS A 12 -16.55 -15.41 26.70
N ASP A 13 -17.41 -16.23 27.30
CA ASP A 13 -17.08 -17.07 28.45
C ASP A 13 -15.95 -18.10 28.18
N ASP A 14 -15.57 -18.28 26.91
CA ASP A 14 -14.49 -19.15 26.47
C ASP A 14 -13.10 -18.47 26.41
N GLY A 15 -13.01 -17.19 26.83
CA GLY A 15 -11.76 -16.43 26.83
C GLY A 15 -11.37 -15.89 25.44
N ARG A 16 -12.26 -15.97 24.45
CA ARG A 16 -12.02 -15.45 23.10
C ARG A 16 -12.76 -14.15 22.83
N THR A 17 -12.21 -13.40 21.89
CA THR A 17 -12.76 -12.17 21.33
C THR A 17 -13.05 -12.38 19.85
N TYR A 18 -14.28 -12.12 19.45
CA TYR A 18 -14.77 -12.35 18.09
C TYR A 18 -15.01 -10.99 17.43
N ILE A 19 -14.32 -10.74 16.32
CA ILE A 19 -14.44 -9.48 15.58
C ILE A 19 -14.94 -9.78 14.17
N LYS A 20 -16.07 -9.18 13.82
CA LYS A 20 -16.60 -9.27 12.46
C LYS A 20 -15.62 -8.62 11.47
N ALA A 21 -15.44 -9.27 10.33
CA ALA A 21 -14.68 -8.78 9.19
C ALA A 21 -15.57 -8.79 7.95
N ARG A 22 -15.41 -7.80 7.08
CA ARG A 22 -16.17 -7.72 5.81
C ARG A 22 -15.40 -7.02 4.71
N CYS A 23 -15.75 -7.35 3.46
CA CYS A 23 -15.33 -6.57 2.30
C CYS A 23 -16.31 -5.42 1.98
N HIS A 24 -15.93 -4.53 1.05
CA HIS A 24 -16.75 -3.39 0.62
C HIS A 24 -18.13 -3.77 0.09
N CYS A 25 -18.23 -4.79 -0.77
CA CYS A 25 -19.51 -5.19 -1.36
C CYS A 25 -20.40 -6.03 -0.43
N GLY A 26 -19.90 -6.41 0.76
CA GLY A 26 -20.62 -7.26 1.71
C GLY A 26 -20.73 -8.74 1.31
N LEU A 27 -20.29 -9.12 0.11
CA LEU A 27 -20.32 -10.50 -0.37
C LEU A 27 -19.52 -11.45 0.53
N ASN A 28 -18.43 -10.95 1.09
CA ASN A 28 -17.59 -11.68 2.02
C ASN A 28 -17.71 -11.09 3.41
N THR A 29 -18.23 -11.89 4.34
CA THR A 29 -18.40 -11.51 5.75
C THR A 29 -18.13 -12.72 6.63
N PHE A 30 -17.31 -12.56 7.65
CA PHE A 30 -16.94 -13.63 8.60
C PHE A 30 -16.53 -13.05 9.95
N ARG A 31 -16.19 -13.89 10.91
CA ARG A 31 -15.64 -13.50 12.22
C ARG A 31 -14.20 -13.96 12.36
N ALA A 32 -13.32 -13.02 12.70
CA ALA A 32 -11.95 -13.30 13.11
C ALA A 32 -11.90 -13.52 14.63
N VAL A 33 -11.24 -14.59 15.04
CA VAL A 33 -11.16 -15.00 16.44
C VAL A 33 -9.77 -14.73 16.99
N PHE A 34 -9.73 -14.09 18.15
CA PHE A 34 -8.50 -13.76 18.87
C PHE A 34 -8.58 -14.24 20.32
N GLN A 35 -7.45 -14.65 20.87
CA GLN A 35 -7.32 -14.92 22.30
C GLN A 35 -7.38 -13.60 23.09
N THR A 36 -8.36 -13.44 23.98
CA THR A 36 -8.60 -12.17 24.69
C THR A 36 -7.39 -11.74 25.53
N SER A 37 -6.71 -12.69 26.16
CA SER A 37 -5.53 -12.42 27.00
C SER A 37 -4.32 -11.91 26.22
N SER A 38 -4.32 -12.04 24.89
CA SER A 38 -3.23 -11.60 24.02
C SER A 38 -3.49 -10.21 23.41
N LEU A 39 -4.65 -9.60 23.67
CA LEU A 39 -5.03 -8.31 23.09
C LEU A 39 -4.35 -7.13 23.82
N PRO A 40 -3.93 -6.07 23.10
CA PRO A 40 -3.92 -5.96 21.64
C PRO A 40 -2.81 -6.79 20.99
N ILE A 41 -3.09 -7.40 19.82
CA ILE A 41 -2.11 -8.16 19.05
C ILE A 41 -1.14 -7.17 18.39
N SER A 42 0.10 -7.14 18.86
CA SER A 42 1.21 -6.46 18.17
C SER A 42 1.61 -7.27 16.94
N ASN A 43 1.54 -6.68 15.75
CA ASN A 43 1.89 -7.36 14.51
C ASN A 43 2.66 -6.45 13.55
N ASP A 44 3.37 -7.07 12.61
CA ASP A 44 4.16 -6.42 11.57
C ASP A 44 3.32 -5.65 10.54
N LEU A 45 3.95 -4.62 9.98
CA LEU A 45 3.55 -3.90 8.78
C LEU A 45 4.51 -4.27 7.65
N CYS A 46 4.04 -5.02 6.66
CA CYS A 46 4.90 -5.58 5.61
C CYS A 46 4.96 -4.69 4.36
N HIS A 47 6.18 -4.36 3.91
CA HIS A 47 6.44 -3.48 2.76
C HIS A 47 7.03 -4.18 1.53
N CYS A 48 7.19 -5.51 1.56
CA CYS A 48 7.85 -6.24 0.49
C CYS A 48 7.20 -6.01 -0.88
N SER A 49 7.99 -6.09 -1.96
CA SER A 49 7.50 -5.85 -3.33
C SER A 49 6.33 -6.78 -3.66
N THR A 50 6.38 -8.04 -3.22
CA THR A 50 5.27 -8.99 -3.39
C THR A 50 3.96 -8.48 -2.78
N CYS A 51 3.99 -7.97 -1.54
CA CYS A 51 2.82 -7.42 -0.87
C CYS A 51 2.30 -6.17 -1.58
N ARG A 52 3.19 -5.24 -1.95
CA ARG A 52 2.79 -4.00 -2.62
C ARG A 52 2.15 -4.25 -3.98
N HIS A 53 2.81 -5.06 -4.81
CA HIS A 53 2.39 -5.31 -6.19
C HIS A 53 1.19 -6.27 -6.28
N SER A 54 0.95 -7.12 -5.27
CA SER A 54 -0.23 -8.00 -5.24
C SER A 54 -1.47 -7.33 -4.66
N SER A 55 -1.32 -6.35 -3.76
CA SER A 55 -2.45 -5.68 -3.09
C SER A 55 -2.77 -4.28 -3.64
N GLY A 56 -1.78 -3.60 -4.21
CA GLY A 56 -1.89 -2.17 -4.51
C GLY A 56 -1.78 -1.27 -3.26
N GLN A 57 -1.28 -1.79 -2.14
CA GLN A 57 -1.01 -1.01 -0.92
C GLN A 57 0.48 -0.78 -0.69
N MET A 58 0.83 0.41 -0.19
CA MET A 58 2.22 0.72 0.16
C MET A 58 2.72 -0.10 1.35
N VAL A 59 1.80 -0.59 2.17
CA VAL A 59 2.04 -1.48 3.30
C VAL A 59 0.82 -2.38 3.46
N VAL A 60 1.02 -3.65 3.82
CA VAL A 60 -0.08 -4.54 4.20
C VAL A 60 -0.03 -4.79 5.70
N TYR A 61 -1.21 -4.86 6.32
CA TYR A 61 -1.36 -5.13 7.75
C TYR A 61 -2.27 -6.34 7.92
N HIS A 62 -1.66 -7.52 8.00
CA HIS A 62 -2.35 -8.79 8.24
C HIS A 62 -2.09 -9.22 9.67
N VAL A 63 -3.12 -9.58 10.40
CA VAL A 63 -3.00 -9.94 11.81
C VAL A 63 -3.31 -11.41 11.98
N LYS A 64 -2.42 -12.13 12.67
CA LYS A 64 -2.62 -13.56 12.96
C LYS A 64 -3.90 -13.77 13.78
N VAL A 65 -4.68 -14.77 13.37
CA VAL A 65 -5.93 -15.16 14.02
C VAL A 65 -5.82 -16.57 14.57
N GLU A 66 -6.59 -16.89 15.61
CA GLU A 66 -6.74 -18.25 16.11
C GLU A 66 -7.60 -19.08 15.16
N ALA A 67 -8.72 -18.50 14.71
CA ALA A 67 -9.65 -19.11 13.78
C ALA A 67 -10.40 -18.05 12.97
N LEU A 68 -10.99 -18.49 11.87
CA LEU A 68 -12.00 -17.76 11.10
C LEU A 68 -13.30 -18.56 11.19
N LEU A 69 -14.41 -17.91 11.54
CA LEU A 69 -15.73 -18.53 11.68
C LEU A 69 -16.75 -17.86 10.78
N CYS A 70 -17.82 -18.57 10.41
CA CYS A 70 -18.93 -18.01 9.66
C CYS A 70 -19.50 -16.76 10.38
N ALA A 71 -20.14 -15.88 9.61
CA ALA A 71 -20.65 -14.60 10.14
C ALA A 71 -21.73 -14.79 11.22
N ASP A 72 -22.54 -15.84 11.08
CA ASP A 72 -23.77 -16.11 11.80
C ASP A 72 -23.74 -17.39 12.64
N THR A 73 -22.86 -18.33 12.33
CA THR A 73 -22.65 -19.58 13.09
C THR A 73 -21.21 -19.74 13.52
N ASP A 74 -20.97 -20.49 14.60
CA ASP A 74 -19.61 -20.81 15.09
C ASP A 74 -18.92 -21.91 14.26
N ASP A 75 -19.45 -22.22 13.07
CA ASP A 75 -18.83 -23.15 12.13
C ASP A 75 -17.57 -22.51 11.51
N PRO A 76 -16.55 -23.31 11.15
CA PRO A 76 -15.33 -22.80 10.53
C PRO A 76 -15.61 -22.07 9.21
N PHE A 77 -15.00 -20.91 9.02
CA PHE A 77 -15.01 -20.22 7.74
C PHE A 77 -13.97 -20.81 6.79
N HIS A 78 -14.46 -21.38 5.70
CA HIS A 78 -13.63 -21.89 4.61
C HIS A 78 -13.41 -20.80 3.57
N VAL A 79 -12.14 -20.55 3.24
CA VAL A 79 -11.76 -19.60 2.17
C VAL A 79 -12.03 -20.13 0.77
N GLU A 80 -12.25 -21.45 0.66
CA GLU A 80 -12.72 -22.11 -0.55
C GLU A 80 -14.26 -22.18 -0.50
N PRO A 81 -14.97 -22.04 -1.64
CA PRO A 81 -16.42 -22.01 -1.68
C PRO A 81 -17.05 -23.27 -1.05
N GLY A 82 -18.06 -23.10 -0.19
CA GLY A 82 -18.73 -24.22 0.47
C GLY A 82 -20.12 -23.81 1.00
N PRO A 83 -21.12 -24.71 1.01
CA PRO A 83 -22.51 -24.37 1.32
C PRO A 83 -22.76 -23.94 2.78
N GLU A 84 -21.71 -23.83 3.60
CA GLU A 84 -21.78 -23.85 5.06
C GLU A 84 -21.84 -22.45 5.69
N CYS A 85 -21.32 -21.40 5.04
CA CYS A 85 -21.34 -20.04 5.62
C CYS A 85 -22.17 -19.05 4.80
N VAL A 86 -22.93 -18.19 5.49
CA VAL A 86 -23.46 -16.96 4.88
C VAL A 86 -22.33 -15.96 4.67
N GLY A 87 -22.03 -15.63 3.42
CA GLY A 87 -20.98 -14.66 3.08
C GLY A 87 -19.58 -15.26 2.88
N ASP A 88 -19.48 -16.50 2.42
CA ASP A 88 -18.28 -17.15 1.86
C ASP A 88 -17.96 -16.70 0.41
N GLY A 89 -18.63 -15.65 -0.06
CA GLY A 89 -18.83 -15.46 -1.48
C GLY A 89 -17.55 -15.20 -2.27
N ASP A 90 -17.18 -16.15 -3.13
CA ASP A 90 -16.25 -16.01 -4.25
C ASP A 90 -14.96 -15.23 -3.91
N LEU A 91 -14.20 -15.76 -2.94
CA LEU A 91 -12.81 -15.38 -2.76
C LEU A 91 -11.95 -15.96 -3.88
N ILE A 92 -11.07 -15.13 -4.44
CA ILE A 92 -10.07 -15.58 -5.38
C ILE A 92 -8.79 -15.87 -4.61
N ALA A 93 -8.33 -17.12 -4.69
CA ALA A 93 -7.03 -17.54 -4.19
C ALA A 93 -5.92 -17.10 -5.15
N TYR A 94 -4.91 -16.40 -4.63
CA TYR A 94 -3.72 -16.01 -5.36
C TYR A 94 -2.46 -16.49 -4.63
N GLN A 95 -1.84 -17.52 -5.18
CA GLN A 95 -0.58 -18.06 -4.67
C GLN A 95 0.57 -17.14 -5.09
N THR A 96 1.09 -16.36 -4.13
CA THR A 96 2.21 -15.44 -4.37
C THR A 96 3.57 -16.10 -4.32
N SER A 97 3.69 -17.22 -3.61
CA SER A 97 4.89 -18.05 -3.56
C SER A 97 4.49 -19.48 -3.21
N ASN A 98 5.47 -20.38 -3.15
CA ASN A 98 5.24 -21.77 -2.76
C ASN A 98 4.56 -21.91 -1.40
N ASP A 99 4.73 -20.92 -0.50
CA ASP A 99 4.31 -21.02 0.90
C ASP A 99 3.29 -19.96 1.30
N ALA A 100 2.75 -19.18 0.36
CA ALA A 100 1.87 -18.06 0.67
C ALA A 100 0.73 -17.92 -0.33
N VAL A 101 -0.50 -17.91 0.20
CA VAL A 101 -1.74 -17.69 -0.56
C VAL A 101 -2.48 -16.48 0.00
N ARG A 102 -2.93 -15.60 -0.89
CA ARG A 102 -3.74 -14.42 -0.58
C ARG A 102 -5.14 -14.62 -1.11
N TYR A 103 -6.14 -14.27 -0.32
CA TYR A 103 -7.54 -14.38 -0.70
C TYR A 103 -8.16 -12.99 -0.73
N PHE A 104 -8.72 -12.64 -1.89
CA PHE A 104 -9.36 -11.35 -2.10
C PHE A 104 -10.75 -11.51 -2.73
N CYS A 105 -11.64 -10.57 -2.44
CA CYS A 105 -13.01 -10.59 -2.94
C CYS A 105 -13.03 -10.44 -4.47
N SER A 106 -13.71 -11.35 -5.16
CA SER A 106 -13.83 -11.32 -6.63
C SER A 106 -14.55 -10.08 -7.16
N VAL A 107 -15.35 -9.39 -6.35
CA VAL A 107 -16.16 -8.23 -6.78
C VAL A 107 -15.46 -6.91 -6.51
N CYS A 108 -14.96 -6.71 -5.29
CA CYS A 108 -14.50 -5.40 -4.82
C CYS A 108 -13.02 -5.30 -4.51
N SER A 109 -12.22 -6.33 -4.84
CA SER A 109 -10.76 -6.43 -4.64
C SER A 109 -10.25 -6.50 -3.20
N ALA A 110 -11.13 -6.51 -2.20
CA ALA A 110 -10.71 -6.49 -0.80
C ALA A 110 -9.89 -7.73 -0.47
N HIS A 111 -8.63 -7.56 -0.08
CA HIS A 111 -7.83 -8.64 0.50
C HIS A 111 -8.35 -8.89 1.90
N LEU A 112 -8.71 -10.13 2.22
CA LEU A 112 -9.35 -10.46 3.50
C LEU A 112 -8.51 -11.42 4.32
N VAL A 113 -7.91 -12.42 3.67
CA VAL A 113 -7.18 -13.49 4.34
C VAL A 113 -5.84 -13.69 3.65
N PHE A 114 -4.78 -13.82 4.45
CA PHE A 114 -3.50 -14.33 4.00
C PHE A 114 -3.18 -15.61 4.77
N ARG A 115 -2.82 -16.67 4.05
CA ARG A 115 -2.39 -17.95 4.60
C ARG A 115 -0.93 -18.17 4.29
N TYR A 116 -0.13 -18.29 5.34
CA TYR A 116 1.18 -18.90 5.25
C TYR A 116 1.00 -20.41 5.37
N LEU A 117 1.42 -21.15 4.35
CA LEU A 117 1.25 -22.58 4.27
C LEU A 117 2.27 -23.36 5.11
N GLY A 118 3.31 -22.71 5.64
CA GLY A 118 4.40 -23.40 6.31
C GLY A 118 5.47 -23.90 5.36
N LYS A 119 6.61 -24.31 5.91
CA LYS A 119 7.71 -24.92 5.13
C LYS A 119 7.44 -26.42 4.94
N PRO A 120 7.86 -27.00 3.80
CA PRO A 120 7.87 -28.44 3.62
C PRO A 120 8.76 -29.09 4.69
N ALA A 121 8.29 -30.12 5.37
CA ALA A 121 9.07 -30.84 6.39
C ALA A 121 10.17 -31.77 5.81
N GLY A 122 10.29 -31.85 4.48
CA GLY A 122 11.19 -32.76 3.75
C GLY A 122 10.74 -32.88 2.29
N GLY A 123 11.55 -33.52 1.44
CA GLY A 123 11.34 -33.54 -0.03
C GLY A 123 10.19 -34.44 -0.48
N GLY A 124 9.09 -33.86 -0.95
CA GLY A 124 7.92 -34.56 -1.50
C GLY A 124 6.60 -33.89 -1.11
N ASN A 125 5.47 -34.53 -1.42
CA ASN A 125 4.10 -34.14 -0.97
C ASN A 125 3.92 -34.32 0.55
N GLU A 126 4.80 -33.73 1.35
CA GLU A 126 4.83 -33.87 2.81
C GLU A 126 4.11 -32.71 3.52
N GLU A 127 3.55 -33.04 4.68
CA GLU A 127 2.83 -32.17 5.62
C GLU A 127 3.64 -30.89 5.91
N ARG A 128 2.99 -29.73 5.77
CA ARG A 128 3.64 -28.44 6.04
C ARG A 128 3.41 -28.03 7.48
N LEU A 129 4.50 -27.82 8.20
CA LEU A 129 4.45 -27.40 9.61
C LEU A 129 4.39 -25.88 9.72
N GLU A 130 3.80 -25.38 10.82
CA GLU A 130 3.79 -23.96 11.21
C GLU A 130 2.98 -23.02 10.29
N GLY A 131 2.06 -23.55 9.49
CA GLY A 131 1.11 -22.74 8.74
C GLY A 131 0.23 -21.88 9.67
N TYR A 132 -0.14 -20.69 9.23
CA TYR A 132 -1.06 -19.83 9.96
C TYR A 132 -1.95 -19.01 9.02
N SER A 133 -3.12 -18.66 9.53
CA SER A 133 -4.04 -17.74 8.87
C SER A 133 -3.97 -16.37 9.52
N THR A 134 -4.21 -15.36 8.71
CA THR A 134 -4.29 -13.96 9.13
C THR A 134 -5.52 -13.32 8.52
N VAL A 135 -6.00 -12.24 9.14
CA VAL A 135 -7.03 -11.37 8.59
C VAL A 135 -6.43 -10.00 8.27
N ALA A 136 -6.84 -9.40 7.16
CA ALA A 136 -6.44 -8.04 6.83
C ALA A 136 -7.10 -7.05 7.81
N ALA A 137 -6.30 -6.23 8.49
CA ALA A 137 -6.80 -5.37 9.57
C ALA A 137 -7.86 -4.36 9.13
N GLY A 138 -7.80 -3.90 7.86
CA GLY A 138 -8.79 -2.98 7.31
C GLY A 138 -10.17 -3.61 7.10
N ALA A 139 -10.27 -4.94 7.02
CA ALA A 139 -11.53 -5.66 6.92
C ALA A 139 -12.26 -5.76 8.27
N LEU A 140 -11.56 -5.63 9.41
CA LEU A 140 -12.15 -5.72 10.74
C LEU A 140 -13.11 -4.55 11.01
N GLU A 141 -14.23 -4.84 11.67
CA GLU A 141 -15.19 -3.83 12.12
C GLU A 141 -14.73 -3.11 13.41
N LYS A 142 -13.72 -3.65 14.11
CA LYS A 142 -13.08 -3.03 15.28
C LYS A 142 -11.58 -3.34 15.28
N VAL A 143 -10.76 -2.31 15.44
CA VAL A 143 -9.28 -2.46 15.51
C VAL A 143 -8.69 -1.96 16.83
N GLU A 144 -9.29 -0.92 17.44
CA GLU A 144 -8.77 -0.38 18.70
C GLU A 144 -8.95 -1.36 19.86
N GLY A 145 -7.83 -1.61 20.56
CA GLY A 145 -7.75 -2.62 21.62
C GLY A 145 -7.70 -4.06 21.09
N ILE A 146 -7.79 -4.27 19.77
CA ILE A 146 -7.69 -5.60 19.15
C ILE A 146 -6.31 -5.78 18.52
N VAL A 147 -5.88 -4.82 17.71
CA VAL A 147 -4.63 -4.90 16.94
C VAL A 147 -3.81 -3.63 17.11
N GLN A 148 -2.49 -3.77 17.14
CA GLN A 148 -1.56 -2.65 17.26
C GLN A 148 -0.39 -2.85 16.27
N PRO A 149 -0.08 -1.85 15.41
CA PRO A 149 1.15 -1.89 14.64
C PRO A 149 2.35 -1.91 15.58
N GLY A 150 3.21 -2.92 15.44
CA GLY A 150 4.39 -3.09 16.29
C GLY A 150 5.68 -2.60 15.64
N TYR A 151 5.86 -2.91 14.36
CA TYR A 151 7.10 -2.67 13.62
C TYR A 151 6.87 -2.81 12.10
N HIS A 152 7.80 -2.30 11.30
CA HIS A 152 7.82 -2.48 9.85
C HIS A 152 8.81 -3.57 9.45
N ILE A 153 8.43 -4.43 8.51
CA ILE A 153 9.29 -5.47 7.93
C ILE A 153 9.41 -5.32 6.41
N TYR A 154 10.48 -5.87 5.85
CA TYR A 154 10.84 -5.80 4.43
C TYR A 154 10.89 -4.35 3.92
N VAL A 155 11.41 -3.43 4.74
CA VAL A 155 11.54 -2.03 4.37
C VAL A 155 12.57 -1.84 3.26
N GLU A 156 13.57 -2.72 3.17
CA GLU A 156 14.62 -2.64 2.14
C GLU A 156 14.07 -2.76 0.72
N ASP A 157 13.08 -3.63 0.49
CA ASP A 157 12.37 -3.84 -0.78
C ASP A 157 11.70 -2.55 -1.32
N THR A 158 11.45 -1.56 -0.46
CA THR A 158 10.88 -0.28 -0.91
C THR A 158 11.90 0.62 -1.59
N MET A 159 13.19 0.33 -1.40
CA MET A 159 14.36 1.08 -1.85
C MET A 159 14.47 2.52 -1.32
N ASP A 160 13.42 3.12 -0.77
CA ASP A 160 13.42 4.47 -0.21
C ASP A 160 12.84 4.56 1.20
N GLY A 161 12.50 3.43 1.82
CA GLY A 161 11.86 3.37 3.13
C GLY A 161 10.32 3.34 3.09
N GLY A 162 9.70 3.47 1.91
CA GLY A 162 8.27 3.28 1.69
C GLY A 162 7.39 4.10 2.63
N LEU A 163 6.27 3.53 3.09
CA LEU A 163 5.39 4.19 4.06
C LEU A 163 6.02 4.28 5.46
N ALA A 164 7.05 3.48 5.77
CA ALA A 164 7.67 3.48 7.09
C ALA A 164 8.32 4.83 7.44
N ASP A 165 8.71 5.63 6.43
CA ASP A 165 9.15 7.02 6.64
C ASP A 165 8.01 7.98 7.05
N HIS A 166 6.75 7.64 6.73
CA HIS A 166 5.58 8.44 7.06
C HIS A 166 4.86 7.92 8.32
N LEU A 167 4.87 6.62 8.59
CA LEU A 167 4.22 6.00 9.75
C LEU A 167 5.27 5.56 10.76
N ARG A 168 5.68 6.46 11.66
CA ARG A 168 6.85 6.25 12.53
C ARG A 168 6.48 5.79 13.93
N ILE A 169 5.39 6.35 14.48
CA ILE A 169 4.95 6.13 15.86
C ILE A 169 3.43 5.95 15.82
N VAL A 170 2.90 4.93 16.48
CA VAL A 170 1.46 4.68 16.65
C VAL A 170 1.16 4.46 18.13
N ASP A 171 0.27 5.27 18.69
CA ASP A 171 -0.15 5.14 20.10
C ASP A 171 1.00 5.12 21.11
N GLY A 172 2.03 5.95 20.88
CA GLY A 172 3.24 6.01 21.71
C GLY A 172 4.26 4.90 21.44
N VAL A 173 3.93 3.90 20.62
CA VAL A 173 4.87 2.86 20.18
C VAL A 173 5.64 3.37 18.97
N SER A 174 6.95 3.55 19.13
CA SER A 174 7.86 3.75 18.00
C SER A 174 7.93 2.45 17.21
N LEU A 175 7.81 2.51 15.89
CA LEU A 175 7.80 1.34 15.02
C LEU A 175 9.21 1.12 14.44
N PRO A 176 9.97 0.10 14.91
CA PRO A 176 11.23 -0.30 14.29
C PRO A 176 11.08 -0.55 12.80
N ARG A 177 12.15 -0.32 12.05
CA ARG A 177 12.17 -0.41 10.57
C ARG A 177 13.12 -1.51 10.13
N TYR A 178 12.69 -2.75 10.19
CA TYR A 178 13.54 -3.88 9.82
C TYR A 178 13.72 -4.00 8.31
N SER A 179 14.96 -4.20 7.88
CA SER A 179 15.30 -4.38 6.46
C SER A 179 14.54 -5.54 5.84
N HIS A 180 14.43 -6.66 6.56
CA HIS A 180 13.68 -7.86 6.20
C HIS A 180 12.71 -8.22 7.35
N GLY A 181 12.78 -9.44 7.92
CA GLY A 181 11.93 -9.86 9.02
C GLY A 181 12.23 -9.17 10.35
N GLU A 182 11.42 -9.44 11.37
CA GLU A 182 11.62 -8.91 12.72
C GLU A 182 13.03 -9.22 13.26
N GLY A 183 13.67 -8.22 13.85
CA GLY A 183 14.98 -8.36 14.49
C GLY A 183 16.18 -8.32 13.53
N THR A 184 15.96 -8.15 12.22
CA THR A 184 17.07 -7.88 11.28
C THR A 184 17.60 -6.45 11.46
N ILE A 185 18.51 -6.03 10.56
CA ILE A 185 19.08 -4.68 10.60
C ILE A 185 17.95 -3.64 10.57
N GLU A 186 17.98 -2.71 11.51
CA GLU A 186 17.07 -1.56 11.53
C GLU A 186 17.60 -0.46 10.60
N LEU A 187 16.80 -0.09 9.61
CA LEU A 187 17.12 0.95 8.64
C LEU A 187 16.82 2.33 9.25
N PRO A 188 17.76 3.29 9.15
CA PRO A 188 17.57 4.64 9.68
C PRO A 188 16.51 5.40 8.88
N LEU A 189 15.80 6.33 9.53
CA LEU A 189 14.80 7.19 8.88
C LEU A 189 15.42 7.91 7.67
N GLY A 190 14.71 7.93 6.53
CA GLY A 190 15.20 8.53 5.29
C GLY A 190 16.26 7.71 4.55
N TRP A 191 16.50 6.45 4.97
CA TRP A 191 17.34 5.52 4.24
C TRP A 191 16.91 5.38 2.78
N LYS A 192 17.89 5.31 1.87
CA LYS A 192 17.72 5.02 0.45
C LYS A 192 18.71 3.96 0.01
N HIS A 193 18.26 3.04 -0.82
CA HIS A 193 19.09 2.00 -1.40
C HIS A 193 20.12 2.62 -2.36
N GLN A 194 21.35 2.12 -2.33
CA GLN A 194 22.47 2.68 -3.10
C GLN A 194 22.29 2.53 -4.62
N ALA A 195 21.50 1.54 -5.05
CA ALA A 195 21.19 1.34 -6.47
C ALA A 195 20.18 2.34 -7.04
N LEU A 196 19.51 3.15 -6.21
CA LEU A 196 18.62 4.18 -6.72
C LEU A 196 19.43 5.25 -7.46
N PRO A 197 18.96 5.74 -8.62
CA PRO A 197 19.64 6.80 -9.34
C PRO A 197 19.78 8.06 -8.47
N SER A 198 21.01 8.42 -8.11
CA SER A 198 21.31 9.73 -7.52
C SER A 198 21.44 10.78 -8.63
N ASP A 199 20.86 11.96 -8.42
CA ASP A 199 21.07 13.18 -9.22
C ASP A 199 20.71 13.13 -10.72
N ARG A 200 19.95 12.12 -11.18
CA ARG A 200 19.43 12.12 -12.56
C ARG A 200 18.42 13.26 -12.75
N GLN A 201 18.74 14.19 -13.64
CA GLN A 201 17.80 15.24 -14.04
C GLN A 201 16.61 14.63 -14.81
N PRO A 202 15.37 14.93 -14.40
CA PRO A 202 14.19 14.45 -15.11
C PRO A 202 14.18 14.90 -16.57
N THR A 203 13.95 13.98 -17.49
CA THR A 203 13.73 14.29 -18.91
C THR A 203 12.24 14.23 -19.24
N LYS A 204 11.80 15.00 -20.23
CA LYS A 204 10.39 15.01 -20.69
C LYS A 204 9.92 13.64 -21.22
N ASN A 205 10.86 12.78 -21.63
CA ASN A 205 10.59 11.45 -22.17
C ASN A 205 10.62 10.36 -21.10
N ASP A 206 10.94 10.69 -19.85
CA ASP A 206 10.94 9.72 -18.78
C ASP A 206 9.53 9.11 -18.60
N LYS A 207 9.52 7.85 -18.19
CA LYS A 207 8.30 7.09 -17.85
C LYS A 207 8.52 6.33 -16.55
N LEU A 208 7.56 6.44 -15.64
CA LEU A 208 7.50 5.63 -14.41
C LEU A 208 6.62 4.42 -14.66
N ARG A 209 7.17 3.22 -14.46
CA ARG A 209 6.48 1.96 -14.70
C ARG A 209 5.66 1.57 -13.49
N PHE A 210 4.50 0.99 -13.80
CA PHE A 210 3.58 0.43 -12.84
C PHE A 210 3.27 -1.00 -13.25
N SER A 211 3.28 -1.93 -12.29
CA SER A 211 2.90 -3.31 -12.54
C SER A 211 2.26 -3.96 -11.33
N CYS A 212 1.25 -4.78 -11.55
CA CYS A 212 0.80 -5.72 -10.52
C CYS A 212 1.74 -6.94 -10.47
N HIS A 213 1.69 -7.71 -9.37
CA HIS A 213 2.62 -8.81 -9.12
C HIS A 213 2.57 -9.88 -10.23
N CYS A 214 1.38 -10.23 -10.72
CA CYS A 214 1.23 -11.20 -11.80
C CYS A 214 1.50 -10.65 -13.21
N ARG A 215 1.80 -9.35 -13.32
CA ARG A 215 2.11 -8.63 -14.56
C ARG A 215 1.02 -8.66 -15.65
N SER A 216 -0.20 -9.10 -15.34
CA SER A 216 -1.32 -8.99 -16.28
C SER A 216 -1.74 -7.54 -16.52
N VAL A 217 -1.55 -6.68 -15.53
CA VAL A 217 -1.72 -5.23 -15.64
C VAL A 217 -0.35 -4.57 -15.51
N GLN A 218 0.04 -3.87 -16.57
CA GLN A 218 1.27 -3.10 -16.68
C GLN A 218 0.99 -1.83 -17.48
N PHE A 219 1.48 -0.70 -17.00
CA PHE A 219 1.36 0.59 -17.68
C PHE A 219 2.50 1.50 -17.23
N SER A 220 2.58 2.70 -17.80
CA SER A 220 3.53 3.71 -17.40
C SER A 220 2.87 5.08 -17.32
N VAL A 221 3.46 5.93 -16.47
CA VAL A 221 3.11 7.33 -16.29
C VAL A 221 4.17 8.19 -16.94
N SER A 222 3.76 9.11 -17.82
CA SER A 222 4.66 10.14 -18.37
C SER A 222 4.76 11.36 -17.46
N ARG A 223 5.82 12.17 -17.63
CA ARG A 223 5.93 13.48 -16.98
C ARG A 223 4.75 14.39 -17.40
N PRO A 224 4.41 15.41 -16.59
CA PRO A 224 3.38 16.37 -16.98
C PRO A 224 3.65 16.97 -18.37
N THR A 225 2.60 17.01 -19.18
CA THR A 225 2.56 17.60 -20.52
C THR A 225 1.52 18.72 -20.56
N LEU A 226 1.37 19.38 -21.70
CA LEU A 226 0.30 20.36 -21.90
C LEU A 226 -1.09 19.74 -21.64
N LEU A 227 -1.31 18.51 -22.13
CA LEU A 227 -2.57 17.78 -21.94
C LEU A 227 -2.88 17.49 -20.47
N SER A 228 -1.85 17.42 -19.61
CA SER A 228 -2.04 17.22 -18.17
C SER A 228 -2.80 18.36 -17.49
N SER A 229 -2.88 19.52 -18.12
CA SER A 229 -3.62 20.69 -17.62
C SER A 229 -5.07 20.75 -18.06
N PHE A 230 -5.50 19.90 -19.00
CA PHE A 230 -6.85 19.96 -19.57
C PHE A 230 -7.97 19.49 -18.64
N PRO A 231 -7.80 18.44 -17.80
CA PRO A 231 -8.86 18.04 -16.90
C PRO A 231 -9.30 19.19 -15.99
N HIS A 232 -10.57 19.21 -15.64
CA HIS A 232 -11.11 20.01 -14.54
C HIS A 232 -11.48 19.08 -13.38
N ALA A 233 -11.11 19.46 -12.16
CA ALA A 233 -11.46 18.68 -10.98
C ALA A 233 -11.67 19.55 -9.74
N ALA A 234 -12.78 19.29 -9.04
CA ALA A 234 -12.97 19.73 -7.67
C ALA A 234 -11.80 19.29 -6.77
N TYR A 235 -11.52 20.07 -5.74
CA TYR A 235 -10.49 19.70 -4.77
C TYR A 235 -10.86 18.40 -4.06
N PRO A 236 -9.88 17.50 -3.82
CA PRO A 236 -10.11 16.30 -3.05
C PRO A 236 -10.10 16.63 -1.55
N ASP A 237 -10.71 15.75 -0.75
CA ASP A 237 -10.64 15.81 0.72
C ASP A 237 -9.21 15.94 1.24
N LEU A 238 -8.25 15.31 0.55
CA LEU A 238 -6.82 15.39 0.83
C LEU A 238 -6.29 16.83 0.95
N LEU A 239 -6.81 17.76 0.15
CA LEU A 239 -6.41 19.18 0.20
C LEU A 239 -7.42 20.04 0.96
N HIS A 240 -8.70 19.71 0.85
CA HIS A 240 -9.79 20.47 1.45
C HIS A 240 -10.82 19.50 2.07
N PRO A 241 -10.83 19.34 3.41
CA PRO A 241 -11.71 18.41 4.10
C PRO A 241 -13.18 18.65 3.75
N HIS A 242 -13.90 17.62 3.32
CA HIS A 242 -15.27 17.77 2.82
C HIS A 242 -16.28 18.12 3.93
N ASP A 243 -16.02 17.72 5.17
CA ASP A 243 -16.88 17.94 6.33
C ASP A 243 -16.95 19.40 6.79
N THR A 244 -15.89 20.17 6.53
CA THR A 244 -15.66 21.51 7.08
C THR A 244 -15.43 22.56 6.00
N THR A 245 -15.09 22.16 4.77
CA THR A 245 -14.87 23.10 3.66
C THR A 245 -16.18 23.42 2.94
N ARG A 246 -16.45 24.72 2.73
CA ARG A 246 -17.61 25.16 1.94
C ARG A 246 -17.56 24.63 0.51
N LEU A 247 -18.70 24.17 -0.01
CA LEU A 247 -18.82 23.64 -1.37
C LEU A 247 -18.30 24.59 -2.46
N ALA A 248 -18.47 25.90 -2.29
CA ALA A 248 -17.95 26.90 -3.24
C ALA A 248 -16.43 26.82 -3.41
N LYS A 249 -15.68 26.52 -2.33
CA LYS A 249 -14.24 26.30 -2.40
C LYS A 249 -13.91 24.94 -3.00
N VAL A 250 -14.60 23.87 -2.55
CA VAL A 250 -14.38 22.49 -3.04
C VAL A 250 -14.58 22.39 -4.55
N ARG A 251 -15.56 23.12 -5.11
CA ARG A 251 -15.85 23.16 -6.55
C ARG A 251 -14.68 23.61 -7.43
N ASN A 252 -13.68 24.29 -6.86
CA ASN A 252 -12.50 24.74 -7.61
C ASN A 252 -12.86 25.61 -8.83
N SER A 253 -13.69 26.66 -8.63
CA SER A 253 -14.14 27.54 -9.73
C SER A 253 -13.01 28.30 -10.45
N GLU A 254 -11.85 28.43 -9.81
CA GLU A 254 -10.63 29.02 -10.40
C GLU A 254 -9.85 28.02 -11.27
N ASP A 255 -10.32 26.76 -11.35
CA ASP A 255 -9.72 25.69 -12.14
C ASP A 255 -8.24 25.43 -11.82
N SER A 256 -7.90 25.49 -10.52
CA SER A 256 -6.55 25.17 -10.04
C SER A 256 -6.20 23.73 -10.39
N LYS A 257 -5.09 23.54 -11.11
CA LYS A 257 -4.57 22.21 -11.50
C LYS A 257 -3.79 21.59 -10.34
N TRP A 258 -4.49 21.35 -9.23
CA TRP A 258 -3.89 20.97 -7.94
C TRP A 258 -3.13 19.64 -7.95
N TRP A 259 -3.35 18.80 -8.97
CA TRP A 259 -2.57 17.58 -9.20
C TRP A 259 -1.22 17.84 -9.84
N LEU A 260 -0.98 18.99 -10.47
CA LEU A 260 0.29 19.36 -11.09
C LEU A 260 1.20 20.06 -10.08
N ARG A 261 2.46 19.60 -10.00
CA ARG A 261 3.39 20.00 -8.95
C ARG A 261 4.75 20.42 -9.54
N PRO A 262 5.40 21.48 -9.02
CA PRO A 262 4.92 22.39 -7.96
C PRO A 262 3.66 23.17 -8.36
N SER A 263 2.79 23.47 -7.39
CA SER A 263 1.52 24.15 -7.66
C SER A 263 1.74 25.55 -8.25
N GLY A 264 0.99 25.90 -9.29
CA GLY A 264 1.11 27.19 -9.98
C GLY A 264 2.32 27.33 -10.90
N SER A 265 3.19 26.32 -11.00
CA SER A 265 4.32 26.34 -11.93
C SER A 265 3.85 26.29 -13.39
N PRO A 266 4.40 27.10 -14.30
CA PRO A 266 4.16 26.96 -15.74
C PRO A 266 4.80 25.68 -16.32
N ASN A 267 5.76 25.09 -15.59
CA ASN A 267 6.46 23.86 -15.97
C ASN A 267 6.36 22.85 -14.81
N PRO A 268 5.20 22.23 -14.59
CA PRO A 268 5.08 21.19 -13.58
C PRO A 268 5.88 19.95 -13.99
N THR A 269 6.49 19.27 -13.02
CA THR A 269 7.35 18.10 -13.25
C THR A 269 6.89 16.86 -12.49
N LYS A 270 5.96 17.04 -11.53
CA LYS A 270 5.46 16.00 -10.63
C LYS A 270 3.93 16.01 -10.56
N TYR A 271 3.39 14.93 -10.02
CA TYR A 271 1.97 14.82 -9.67
C TYR A 271 1.77 14.85 -8.15
N LEU A 272 0.60 15.28 -7.69
CA LEU A 272 0.22 15.16 -6.28
C LEU A 272 -0.01 13.70 -5.92
N ALA A 273 0.53 13.26 -4.78
CA ALA A 273 0.18 12.00 -4.15
C ALA A 273 -0.23 12.19 -2.69
N GLY A 274 -0.96 11.23 -2.13
CA GLY A 274 -1.30 11.23 -0.71
C GLY A 274 -2.03 9.98 -0.26
N HIS A 275 -2.26 9.90 1.05
CA HIS A 275 -2.92 8.77 1.69
C HIS A 275 -4.40 9.06 1.91
N CYS A 276 -5.23 8.03 1.80
CA CYS A 276 -6.66 8.09 2.05
C CYS A 276 -7.06 7.00 3.06
N ALA A 277 -7.81 7.42 4.09
CA ALA A 277 -8.31 6.58 5.16
C ALA A 277 -9.85 6.46 5.14
N CYS A 278 -10.50 6.77 4.00
CA CYS A 278 -11.95 6.64 3.91
C CYS A 278 -12.40 5.18 4.03
N GLU A 279 -13.63 4.98 4.50
CA GLU A 279 -14.19 3.63 4.69
C GLU A 279 -14.18 2.83 3.38
N TYR A 280 -14.46 3.48 2.24
CA TYR A 280 -14.44 2.83 0.94
C TYR A 280 -13.05 2.33 0.55
N CYS A 281 -12.00 3.15 0.71
CA CYS A 281 -10.63 2.72 0.41
C CYS A 281 -10.24 1.56 1.32
N ARG A 282 -10.59 1.66 2.61
CA ARG A 282 -10.31 0.62 3.59
C ARG A 282 -10.96 -0.71 3.27
N LEU A 283 -12.27 -0.72 3.04
CA LEU A 283 -13.02 -1.97 2.79
C LEU A 283 -12.82 -2.51 1.36
N ALA A 284 -12.42 -1.67 0.39
CA ALA A 284 -12.12 -2.10 -0.97
C ALA A 284 -10.73 -2.72 -1.14
N SER A 285 -9.75 -2.28 -0.34
CA SER A 285 -8.42 -2.87 -0.36
C SER A 285 -8.24 -3.96 0.67
N GLY A 286 -8.94 -3.87 1.81
CA GLY A 286 -8.72 -4.69 3.00
C GLY A 286 -7.75 -4.06 4.02
N PHE A 287 -7.24 -2.85 3.77
CA PHE A 287 -6.17 -2.23 4.56
C PHE A 287 -6.47 -0.79 4.94
N GLU A 288 -5.93 -0.30 6.06
CA GLU A 288 -6.31 0.99 6.66
C GLU A 288 -6.09 2.21 5.74
N PHE A 289 -5.03 2.18 4.92
CA PHE A 289 -4.62 3.34 4.11
C PHE A 289 -4.36 2.96 2.66
N GLN A 290 -5.04 3.65 1.74
CA GLN A 290 -4.72 3.59 0.32
C GLN A 290 -3.93 4.83 -0.09
N SER A 291 -2.77 4.62 -0.72
CA SER A 291 -1.98 5.69 -1.32
C SER A 291 -2.35 5.88 -2.79
N TRP A 292 -2.70 7.12 -3.16
CA TRP A 292 -3.11 7.50 -4.51
C TRP A 292 -2.21 8.61 -5.06
N ALA A 293 -1.84 8.50 -6.33
CA ALA A 293 -1.36 9.61 -7.15
C ALA A 293 -2.49 10.09 -8.07
N TYR A 294 -2.62 11.41 -8.28
CA TYR A 294 -3.65 11.99 -9.14
C TYR A 294 -3.06 12.33 -10.50
N ILE A 295 -3.38 11.51 -11.51
CA ILE A 295 -2.70 11.52 -12.80
C ILE A 295 -3.75 11.65 -13.92
N PRO A 296 -3.59 12.61 -14.85
CA PRO A 296 -4.47 12.71 -16.00
C PRO A 296 -4.41 11.45 -16.87
N LEU A 297 -5.55 11.01 -17.41
CA LEU A 297 -5.63 9.81 -18.25
C LEU A 297 -4.70 9.90 -19.48
N ALA A 298 -4.52 11.10 -20.04
CA ALA A 298 -3.59 11.37 -21.14
C ALA A 298 -2.11 11.09 -20.81
N ASN A 299 -1.76 10.96 -19.53
CA ASN A 299 -0.40 10.63 -19.07
C ASN A 299 -0.24 9.15 -18.73
N LEU A 300 -1.29 8.34 -18.86
CA LEU A 300 -1.24 6.90 -18.70
C LEU A 300 -1.07 6.25 -20.07
N VAL A 301 -0.01 5.47 -20.21
CA VAL A 301 0.30 4.75 -21.46
C VAL A 301 0.57 3.28 -21.18
N ASP A 302 0.26 2.42 -22.14
CA ASP A 302 0.56 1.00 -22.04
C ASP A 302 2.08 0.73 -22.13
N THR A 303 2.47 -0.54 -22.10
CA THR A 303 3.87 -0.96 -22.20
C THR A 303 4.54 -0.62 -23.53
N LYS A 304 3.76 -0.33 -24.58
CA LYS A 304 4.23 0.13 -25.90
C LYS A 304 4.25 1.66 -26.00
N GLY A 305 3.81 2.37 -24.96
CA GLY A 305 3.68 3.81 -24.95
C GLY A 305 2.44 4.34 -25.66
N GLN A 306 1.45 3.50 -25.94
CA GLN A 306 0.18 3.87 -26.55
C GLN A 306 -0.83 4.32 -25.50
N SER A 307 -1.68 5.27 -25.86
CA SER A 307 -2.78 5.70 -24.98
C SER A 307 -3.86 4.62 -24.91
N PHE A 308 -4.48 4.46 -23.74
CA PHE A 308 -5.61 3.54 -23.53
C PHE A 308 -6.78 4.28 -22.89
N THR A 309 -7.95 3.62 -22.86
CA THR A 309 -9.12 4.11 -22.11
C THR A 309 -9.46 3.19 -20.94
N LEU A 310 -10.13 3.74 -19.93
CA LEU A 310 -10.69 3.00 -18.79
C LEU A 310 -12.21 2.79 -18.92
N PHE A 311 -12.83 3.48 -19.86
CA PHE A 311 -14.25 3.47 -20.12
C PHE A 311 -14.55 3.30 -21.60
N GLU A 312 -15.67 2.66 -21.90
CA GLU A 312 -16.20 2.55 -23.26
C GLU A 312 -17.08 3.76 -23.54
N ASP A 313 -17.11 4.22 -24.80
CA ASP A 313 -17.93 5.38 -25.18
C ASP A 313 -19.45 5.10 -25.05
N GLU A 314 -19.85 3.83 -25.02
CA GLU A 314 -21.23 3.36 -24.82
C GLU A 314 -21.59 3.05 -23.35
N ASP A 315 -20.75 3.40 -22.37
CA ASP A 315 -21.07 3.17 -20.96
C ASP A 315 -22.27 4.06 -20.55
N ASP A 316 -23.47 3.45 -20.55
CA ASP A 316 -24.77 4.07 -20.31
C ASP A 316 -24.80 4.96 -19.05
N ASP A 317 -24.06 4.58 -18.02
CA ASP A 317 -23.98 5.33 -16.77
C ASP A 317 -23.14 6.60 -16.92
N LEU A 318 -22.05 6.54 -17.69
CA LEU A 318 -21.29 7.73 -18.08
C LEU A 318 -22.12 8.65 -18.97
N ALA A 319 -22.90 8.10 -19.91
CA ALA A 319 -23.80 8.89 -20.74
C ALA A 319 -24.88 9.60 -19.90
N LYS A 320 -25.52 8.89 -18.96
CA LYS A 320 -26.51 9.46 -18.02
C LYS A 320 -25.90 10.52 -17.12
N VAL A 321 -24.70 10.29 -16.58
CA VAL A 321 -24.00 11.27 -15.74
C VAL A 321 -23.60 12.49 -16.57
N ARG A 322 -23.07 12.32 -17.79
CA ARG A 322 -22.76 13.43 -18.71
C ARG A 322 -24.02 14.26 -19.01
N ALA A 323 -25.14 13.61 -19.33
CA ALA A 323 -26.41 14.30 -19.55
C ALA A 323 -26.89 15.08 -18.32
N ALA A 324 -26.77 14.49 -17.11
CA ALA A 324 -27.12 15.16 -15.87
C ALA A 324 -26.19 16.35 -15.53
N VAL A 325 -24.88 16.19 -15.72
CA VAL A 325 -23.87 17.25 -15.52
C VAL A 325 -24.09 18.41 -16.51
N ASN A 326 -24.38 18.10 -17.77
CA ASN A 326 -24.72 19.09 -18.81
C ASN A 326 -25.99 19.86 -18.42
N LYS A 327 -27.03 19.16 -17.95
CA LYS A 327 -28.28 19.78 -17.49
C LYS A 327 -28.07 20.72 -16.29
N LEU A 328 -27.06 20.45 -15.47
CA LEU A 328 -26.71 21.28 -14.31
C LEU A 328 -25.77 22.45 -14.66
N GLY A 329 -25.39 22.63 -15.93
CA GLY A 329 -24.52 23.72 -16.37
C GLY A 329 -23.09 23.64 -15.80
N LEU A 330 -22.64 22.45 -15.38
CA LEU A 330 -21.33 22.21 -14.77
C LEU A 330 -20.22 21.98 -15.82
N THR A 331 -20.47 22.31 -17.09
CA THR A 331 -19.58 21.95 -18.20
C THR A 331 -18.46 22.96 -18.42
N SER A 332 -17.25 22.54 -18.09
CA SER A 332 -16.04 22.84 -18.86
C SER A 332 -15.29 21.54 -19.18
N VAL A 333 -16.02 20.49 -19.55
CA VAL A 333 -15.39 19.26 -20.09
C VAL A 333 -14.98 19.57 -21.52
N HIS A 334 -13.81 20.18 -21.68
CA HIS A 334 -13.16 20.29 -22.98
C HIS A 334 -12.44 18.97 -23.23
N ILE A 335 -13.14 18.02 -23.84
CA ILE A 335 -12.47 16.96 -24.59
C ILE A 335 -12.05 17.66 -25.88
N PRO A 336 -10.74 17.79 -26.18
CA PRO A 336 -10.31 18.28 -27.47
C PRO A 336 -11.00 17.43 -28.53
N GLN A 337 -11.88 18.06 -29.29
CA GLN A 337 -12.43 17.50 -30.50
C GLN A 337 -11.41 17.78 -31.60
N ASP A 338 -10.19 17.27 -31.43
CA ASP A 338 -9.21 17.27 -32.50
C ASP A 338 -9.41 15.97 -33.25
N ASP A 339 -9.79 16.09 -34.53
CA ASP A 339 -9.52 15.33 -35.77
C ASP A 339 -8.69 14.01 -35.72
N LEU A 340 -8.66 13.30 -34.61
CA LEU A 340 -8.25 11.92 -34.49
C LEU A 340 -9.52 11.12 -34.77
N GLU A 341 -9.62 10.64 -36.01
CA GLU A 341 -10.43 9.49 -36.36
C GLU A 341 -10.46 8.52 -35.18
N SER A 342 -11.66 8.02 -34.87
CA SER A 342 -12.02 7.12 -33.77
C SER A 342 -11.30 5.77 -33.83
N HIS A 343 -9.98 5.77 -33.93
CA HIS A 343 -9.13 4.60 -33.95
C HIS A 343 -9.00 4.07 -32.51
N ASP A 344 -9.82 3.07 -32.19
CA ASP A 344 -9.49 1.94 -31.32
C ASP A 344 -8.61 2.27 -30.10
N ARG A 345 -9.02 3.20 -29.23
CA ARG A 345 -8.43 3.26 -27.88
C ARG A 345 -8.81 1.99 -27.15
N LYS A 346 -7.89 1.04 -27.10
CA LYS A 346 -8.11 -0.25 -26.44
C LYS A 346 -8.14 -0.05 -24.93
N LYS A 347 -9.04 -0.78 -24.27
CA LYS A 347 -9.05 -0.87 -22.82
C LYS A 347 -7.79 -1.59 -22.34
N LEU A 348 -7.23 -1.13 -21.22
CA LEU A 348 -6.13 -1.86 -20.59
C LEU A 348 -6.63 -3.23 -20.11
N SER A 349 -5.98 -4.30 -20.57
CA SER A 349 -6.40 -5.67 -20.27
C SER A 349 -6.07 -6.07 -18.83
N GLY A 350 -6.73 -7.13 -18.34
CA GLY A 350 -6.48 -7.70 -17.01
C GLY A 350 -7.16 -6.98 -15.85
N LEU A 351 -7.89 -5.88 -16.11
CA LEU A 351 -8.65 -5.13 -15.11
C LEU A 351 -10.10 -5.61 -15.00
N LYS A 352 -10.57 -5.75 -13.75
CA LYS A 352 -11.99 -5.86 -13.42
C LYS A 352 -12.46 -4.52 -12.85
N LYS A 353 -13.57 -4.00 -13.36
CA LYS A 353 -14.20 -2.73 -12.95
C LYS A 353 -15.40 -3.01 -12.05
N TYR A 354 -15.59 -2.20 -11.02
CA TYR A 354 -16.83 -2.15 -10.24
C TYR A 354 -17.18 -0.73 -9.79
N ILE A 355 -18.45 -0.52 -9.45
CA ILE A 355 -18.95 0.74 -8.91
C ILE A 355 -18.89 0.66 -7.39
N SER A 356 -18.02 1.46 -6.78
CA SER A 356 -17.87 1.49 -5.32
C SER A 356 -18.95 2.32 -4.62
N SER A 357 -19.43 3.37 -5.29
CA SER A 357 -20.59 4.19 -4.94
C SER A 357 -21.07 4.89 -6.23
N PRO A 358 -22.29 5.44 -6.29
CA PRO A 358 -22.82 6.04 -7.53
C PRO A 358 -21.83 7.00 -8.20
N GLY A 359 -21.45 6.69 -9.45
CA GLY A 359 -20.50 7.46 -10.24
C GLY A 359 -19.03 7.36 -9.81
N ARG A 360 -18.67 6.46 -8.88
CA ARG A 360 -17.29 6.19 -8.42
C ARG A 360 -16.86 4.79 -8.80
N TYR A 361 -15.91 4.70 -9.72
CA TYR A 361 -15.42 3.45 -10.28
C TYR A 361 -14.08 3.08 -9.66
N ARG A 362 -13.86 1.77 -9.50
CA ARG A 362 -12.59 1.19 -9.07
C ARG A 362 -12.23 0.05 -10.00
N GLU A 363 -10.94 -0.08 -10.27
CA GLU A 363 -10.40 -1.12 -11.12
C GLU A 363 -9.21 -1.81 -10.45
N PHE A 364 -9.20 -3.13 -10.55
CA PHE A 364 -8.21 -3.98 -9.93
C PHE A 364 -7.79 -5.10 -10.87
N CYS A 365 -6.61 -5.66 -10.64
CA CYS A 365 -6.15 -6.83 -11.38
C CYS A 365 -7.00 -8.05 -11.04
N GLN A 366 -7.66 -8.63 -12.04
CA GLN A 366 -8.55 -9.78 -11.87
C GLN A 366 -7.84 -11.05 -11.38
N LYS A 367 -6.50 -11.13 -11.51
CA LYS A 367 -5.71 -12.32 -11.17
C LYS A 367 -5.10 -12.26 -9.77
N CYS A 368 -4.49 -11.13 -9.39
CA CYS A 368 -3.83 -11.00 -8.09
C CYS A 368 -4.57 -10.11 -7.09
N GLY A 369 -5.65 -9.44 -7.50
CA GLY A 369 -6.44 -8.57 -6.61
C GLY A 369 -5.84 -7.20 -6.36
N ALA A 370 -4.76 -6.83 -7.05
CA ALA A 370 -4.09 -5.56 -6.85
C ALA A 370 -5.02 -4.40 -7.23
N THR A 371 -5.27 -3.47 -6.30
CA THR A 371 -5.95 -2.21 -6.61
C THR A 371 -5.10 -1.41 -7.60
N VAL A 372 -5.68 -0.94 -8.71
CA VAL A 372 -4.94 -0.23 -9.76
C VAL A 372 -5.42 1.21 -9.92
N PHE A 373 -6.71 1.40 -10.21
CA PHE A 373 -7.28 2.71 -10.52
C PHE A 373 -8.54 3.00 -9.70
N GLY A 374 -8.74 4.28 -9.39
CA GLY A 374 -10.01 4.84 -8.95
C GLY A 374 -10.33 6.09 -9.78
N TRP A 375 -11.56 6.21 -10.26
CA TRP A 375 -12.00 7.36 -11.04
C TRP A 375 -13.48 7.64 -10.83
N GLN A 376 -13.97 8.76 -11.34
CA GLN A 376 -15.38 9.13 -11.19
C GLN A 376 -15.93 9.73 -12.49
N ALA A 377 -17.21 9.50 -12.75
CA ALA A 377 -17.87 9.98 -13.98
C ALA A 377 -17.87 11.52 -14.11
N GLY A 378 -17.82 12.26 -13.00
CA GLY A 378 -17.72 13.73 -13.02
C GLY A 378 -16.33 14.28 -13.33
N ARG A 379 -15.27 13.45 -13.30
CA ARG A 379 -13.89 13.80 -13.75
C ARG A 379 -13.23 12.55 -14.35
N PRO A 380 -13.71 12.05 -15.50
CA PRO A 380 -13.20 10.79 -16.04
C PRO A 380 -11.73 10.88 -16.46
N ASP A 381 -11.23 12.09 -16.73
CA ASP A 381 -9.87 12.31 -17.23
C ASP A 381 -8.81 12.52 -16.15
N LEU A 382 -9.18 12.50 -14.85
CA LEU A 382 -8.22 12.55 -13.74
C LEU A 382 -8.34 11.29 -12.88
N ILE A 383 -7.34 10.43 -12.99
CA ILE A 383 -7.33 9.08 -12.42
C ILE A 383 -6.55 9.08 -11.10
N CYS A 384 -7.11 8.42 -10.08
CA CYS A 384 -6.36 8.04 -8.90
C CYS A 384 -5.64 6.73 -9.20
N VAL A 385 -4.30 6.74 -9.21
CA VAL A 385 -3.44 5.59 -9.52
C VAL A 385 -2.81 5.06 -8.23
N ALA A 386 -2.91 3.75 -8.00
CA ALA A 386 -2.37 3.13 -6.79
C ALA A 386 -0.84 3.17 -6.82
N VAL A 387 -0.24 3.95 -5.91
CA VAL A 387 1.21 4.23 -5.89
C VAL A 387 2.02 2.96 -5.61
N ALA A 388 1.46 2.01 -4.88
CA ALA A 388 2.15 0.78 -4.49
C ALA A 388 2.63 -0.08 -5.66
N LEU A 389 2.06 0.11 -6.86
CA LEU A 389 2.42 -0.63 -8.06
C LEU A 389 3.62 -0.05 -8.81
N VAL A 390 4.16 1.09 -8.35
CA VAL A 390 5.41 1.65 -8.86
C VAL A 390 6.49 0.60 -8.83
N ASP A 391 7.23 0.50 -9.94
CA ASP A 391 8.53 -0.16 -10.01
C ASP A 391 9.54 0.63 -9.18
N GLU A 392 9.78 0.18 -7.96
CA GLU A 392 10.63 0.82 -6.97
C GLU A 392 12.07 0.99 -7.44
N GLU A 393 12.55 0.18 -8.38
CA GLU A 393 13.91 0.25 -8.91
C GLU A 393 14.16 1.55 -9.67
N GLN A 394 13.11 2.24 -10.11
CA GLN A 394 13.25 3.48 -10.87
C GLN A 394 13.45 4.73 -9.99
N ASP A 395 12.80 4.80 -8.83
CA ASP A 395 12.77 6.02 -7.98
C ASP A 395 12.36 5.76 -6.52
N GLY A 396 12.35 4.50 -6.09
CA GLY A 396 11.80 4.05 -4.81
C GLY A 396 10.28 3.87 -4.83
N ALA A 397 9.75 3.17 -3.83
CA ALA A 397 8.31 2.90 -3.72
C ALA A 397 7.47 4.19 -3.56
N ARG A 398 8.01 5.24 -2.94
CA ARG A 398 7.35 6.55 -2.86
C ARG A 398 7.52 7.39 -4.12
N ALA A 399 8.48 7.06 -4.98
CA ALA A 399 8.81 7.77 -6.23
C ALA A 399 8.78 9.30 -6.08
N GLU A 400 9.52 9.83 -5.11
CA GLU A 400 9.48 11.26 -4.76
C GLU A 400 10.00 12.18 -5.88
N GLY A 401 10.72 11.65 -6.86
CA GLY A 401 11.09 12.32 -8.10
C GLY A 401 9.89 12.53 -9.02
N TRP A 402 8.82 11.75 -8.88
CA TRP A 402 7.58 11.81 -9.67
C TRP A 402 6.39 12.38 -8.89
N PHE A 403 6.38 12.17 -7.58
CA PHE A 403 5.28 12.53 -6.71
C PHE A 403 5.69 13.58 -5.68
N ASP A 404 4.86 14.61 -5.57
CA ASP A 404 4.88 15.53 -4.45
C ASP A 404 3.81 15.08 -3.46
N TRP A 405 4.24 14.54 -2.33
CA TRP A 405 3.37 13.96 -1.32
C TRP A 405 2.68 15.05 -0.49
N CYS A 406 1.37 14.92 -0.27
CA CYS A 406 0.65 15.74 0.67
C CYS A 406 1.05 15.37 2.10
N LEU A 407 1.78 16.25 2.77
CA LEU A 407 2.29 16.04 4.13
C LEU A 407 1.45 16.70 5.22
N ASP A 408 0.37 17.38 4.84
CA ASP A 408 -0.48 18.16 5.75
C ASP A 408 -1.70 17.39 6.25
N ARG A 409 -2.14 16.37 5.51
CA ARG A 409 -3.39 15.65 5.75
C ARG A 409 -3.34 14.22 5.21
N VAL A 410 -4.09 13.34 5.89
CA VAL A 410 -4.57 12.07 5.34
C VAL A 410 -6.03 12.28 4.94
N GLY A 411 -6.37 12.01 3.68
CA GLY A 411 -7.73 12.21 3.18
C GLY A 411 -8.74 11.34 3.93
N PHE A 412 -9.86 11.93 4.32
CA PHE A 412 -10.93 11.34 5.12
C PHE A 412 -10.47 10.76 6.46
N SER A 413 -9.50 11.41 7.11
CA SER A 413 -8.96 10.97 8.41
C SER A 413 -10.02 10.75 9.49
N GLU A 414 -11.10 11.54 9.44
CA GLU A 414 -12.24 11.48 10.34
C GLU A 414 -13.11 10.23 10.15
N GLN A 415 -12.97 9.53 9.02
CA GLN A 415 -13.64 8.25 8.74
C GLN A 415 -12.79 7.03 9.11
N ALA A 416 -11.54 7.22 9.53
CA ALA A 416 -10.64 6.12 9.84
C ALA A 416 -11.16 5.31 11.04
N LEU A 417 -11.22 3.99 10.90
CA LEU A 417 -11.58 3.11 12.02
C LEU A 417 -10.46 3.07 13.07
N GLY A 418 -9.20 2.96 12.65
CA GLY A 418 -8.03 3.03 13.53
C GLY A 418 -7.61 4.48 13.76
N THR A 419 -8.19 5.14 14.77
CA THR A 419 -7.91 6.58 15.01
C THR A 419 -6.46 6.81 15.45
N LYS A 420 -5.88 5.83 16.16
CA LYS A 420 -4.48 5.82 16.57
C LYS A 420 -3.52 5.71 15.38
N SER A 421 -3.78 4.78 14.44
CA SER A 421 -2.97 4.60 13.23
C SER A 421 -2.99 5.86 12.35
N VAL A 422 -4.16 6.45 12.09
CA VAL A 422 -4.25 7.66 11.24
C VAL A 422 -3.60 8.88 11.91
N SER A 423 -3.69 8.98 13.24
CA SER A 423 -3.02 10.04 14.01
C SER A 423 -1.49 9.89 13.94
N GLY A 424 -0.99 8.65 14.05
CA GLY A 424 0.42 8.32 13.88
C GLY A 424 0.95 8.68 12.49
N LEU A 425 0.20 8.31 11.44
CA LEU A 425 0.52 8.66 10.06
C LEU A 425 0.58 10.18 9.85
N LEU A 426 -0.42 10.91 10.35
CA LEU A 426 -0.46 12.37 10.25
C LEU A 426 0.69 13.05 11.00
N ALA A 427 1.08 12.52 12.16
CA ALA A 427 2.22 13.03 12.91
C ALA A 427 3.54 12.84 12.14
N GLY A 428 3.77 11.65 11.56
CA GLY A 428 4.97 11.39 10.76
C GLY A 428 5.02 12.18 9.46
N LEU A 429 3.90 12.39 8.77
CA LEU A 429 3.82 13.28 7.60
C LEU A 429 4.21 14.73 7.96
N ARG A 430 3.70 15.25 9.08
CA ARG A 430 4.05 16.61 9.54
C ARG A 430 5.53 16.72 9.94
N ALA A 431 6.11 15.67 10.50
CA ALA A 431 7.54 15.61 10.78
C ALA A 431 8.36 15.64 9.48
N ALA A 432 8.00 14.83 8.49
CA ALA A 432 8.61 14.83 7.16
C ALA A 432 8.52 16.21 6.48
N LYS A 433 7.41 16.94 6.66
CA LYS A 433 7.26 18.31 6.15
C LYS A 433 8.29 19.25 6.77
N LYS A 434 8.43 19.22 8.10
CA LYS A 434 9.41 20.05 8.82
C LYS A 434 10.83 19.77 8.35
N GLU A 435 11.18 18.48 8.20
CA GLU A 435 12.48 18.02 7.70
C GLU A 435 12.77 18.55 6.29
N LYS A 436 11.80 18.49 5.37
CA LYS A 436 11.94 19.04 4.01
C LYS A 436 12.07 20.56 3.96
N THR A 437 11.50 21.28 4.92
CA THR A 437 11.55 22.76 4.97
C THR A 437 12.75 23.32 5.74
N THR A 438 13.47 22.48 6.50
CA THR A 438 14.60 22.92 7.31
C THR A 438 15.88 22.84 6.48
N PRO A 439 16.69 23.92 6.38
CA PRO A 439 17.99 23.86 5.70
C PRO A 439 18.87 22.77 6.34
N PRO A 440 19.70 22.06 5.56
CA PRO A 440 20.65 21.11 6.14
C PRO A 440 21.57 21.86 7.11
N SER A 441 21.50 21.49 8.40
CA SER A 441 22.48 21.90 9.40
C SER A 441 23.86 21.41 8.95
N PRO A 442 24.95 22.18 9.12
CA PRO A 442 26.30 21.67 8.84
C PRO A 442 26.58 20.51 9.80
N SER A 443 26.54 19.28 9.27
CA SER A 443 26.75 18.06 10.06
C SER A 443 28.22 17.94 10.44
N THR A 444 28.53 18.07 11.74
CA THR A 444 29.76 17.53 12.31
C THR A 444 29.57 16.01 12.43
N THR A 445 30.13 15.27 11.48
CA THR A 445 30.13 13.80 11.52
C THR A 445 31.12 13.34 12.59
N SER A 446 30.68 13.14 13.84
CA SER A 446 31.40 12.33 14.81
C SER A 446 30.90 10.89 14.71
N ILE A 447 31.61 10.09 13.91
CA ILE A 447 31.48 8.63 13.96
C ILE A 447 31.95 8.22 15.36
N THR A 448 31.01 7.84 16.21
CA THR A 448 31.34 7.23 17.51
C THR A 448 31.52 5.74 17.27
N THR A 449 32.77 5.31 17.15
CA THR A 449 33.13 3.89 17.07
C THR A 449 32.68 3.18 18.35
N PRO A 450 31.99 2.03 18.30
CA PRO A 450 31.63 1.29 19.50
C PRO A 450 32.90 0.78 20.20
N ALA A 451 32.98 1.00 21.51
CA ALA A 451 34.08 0.54 22.35
C ALA A 451 34.12 -0.99 22.41
N ILE A 452 35.24 -1.57 21.96
CA ILE A 452 35.58 -2.98 22.15
C ILE A 452 35.72 -3.26 23.65
N PRO A 453 35.08 -4.29 24.23
CA PRO A 453 35.24 -4.60 25.65
C PRO A 453 36.68 -5.04 25.93
N SER A 454 37.35 -4.33 26.84
CA SER A 454 38.69 -4.66 27.30
C SER A 454 38.70 -6.03 27.99
N LYS A 455 39.53 -6.95 27.51
CA LYS A 455 39.78 -8.26 28.13
C LYS A 455 40.14 -8.10 29.61
N ARG A 456 39.32 -8.66 30.51
CA ARG A 456 39.68 -8.84 31.91
C ARG A 456 40.83 -9.84 32.01
N ARG A 457 41.87 -9.38 32.71
CA ARG A 457 43.07 -10.11 33.10
C ARG A 457 42.68 -11.15 34.16
N ILE A 458 42.78 -12.44 33.83
CA ILE A 458 42.80 -13.53 34.82
C ILE A 458 44.26 -13.98 34.92
N VAL A 459 44.78 -13.99 36.14
CA VAL A 459 46.16 -14.36 36.49
C VAL A 459 46.19 -15.81 36.97
N SER A 460 47.27 -16.50 36.56
CA SER A 460 47.90 -17.73 37.10
C SER A 460 47.07 -19.02 37.18
N ASP A 461 47.48 -20.06 36.45
CA ASP A 461 48.55 -20.94 36.95
C ASP A 461 49.14 -21.81 35.83
N ALA A 462 50.47 -21.92 35.86
CA ALA A 462 51.26 -22.70 34.92
C ALA A 462 51.47 -24.11 35.43
N ARG A 463 51.29 -25.12 34.57
CA ARG A 463 52.03 -26.38 34.63
C ARG A 463 52.20 -26.93 33.21
N GLU A 464 53.46 -27.09 32.85
CA GLU A 464 53.98 -27.67 31.62
C GLU A 464 53.42 -29.06 31.33
N LYS A 465 53.18 -29.35 30.04
CA LYS A 465 53.57 -30.61 29.41
C LYS A 465 53.69 -30.39 27.90
N LYS A 466 54.91 -30.61 27.40
CA LYS A 466 55.28 -30.69 25.98
C LYS A 466 54.60 -31.91 25.36
N ASP A 467 54.22 -31.82 24.09
CA ASP A 467 54.35 -32.87 23.07
C ASP A 467 54.03 -32.32 21.65
N PRO A 468 54.51 -32.97 20.57
CA PRO A 468 55.11 -32.28 19.42
C PRO A 468 54.19 -32.07 18.20
N ILE A 469 54.64 -31.12 17.37
CA ILE A 469 54.10 -30.72 16.06
C ILE A 469 54.28 -31.84 15.02
N PRO A 470 53.28 -32.12 14.17
CA PRO A 470 53.49 -32.67 12.85
C PRO A 470 53.21 -31.62 11.76
N THR A 471 54.24 -31.41 10.97
CA THR A 471 54.26 -30.69 9.68
C THR A 471 53.37 -31.41 8.67
N VAL A 472 52.45 -30.71 8.01
CA VAL A 472 51.84 -31.21 6.76
C VAL A 472 51.95 -30.12 5.69
N THR A 473 52.64 -30.52 4.64
CA THR A 473 52.95 -29.84 3.39
C THR A 473 51.70 -29.43 2.61
N VAL A 474 51.76 -28.20 2.08
CA VAL A 474 50.85 -27.64 1.09
C VAL A 474 51.19 -28.23 -0.28
N THR A 475 50.20 -28.79 -0.97
CA THR A 475 50.23 -28.96 -2.42
C THR A 475 49.04 -28.20 -2.99
N GLU A 476 49.37 -27.13 -3.72
CA GLU A 476 48.48 -26.39 -4.60
C GLU A 476 48.10 -27.29 -5.79
N ASP A 477 46.82 -27.32 -6.17
CA ASP A 477 46.43 -27.61 -7.54
C ASP A 477 45.32 -26.64 -7.95
N ILE A 478 45.71 -25.75 -8.86
CA ILE A 478 44.88 -24.86 -9.66
C ILE A 478 44.46 -25.67 -10.89
N GLN A 479 43.17 -25.76 -11.20
CA GLN A 479 42.73 -25.97 -12.58
C GLN A 479 41.54 -25.08 -12.95
N ILE A 480 41.73 -24.47 -14.11
CA ILE A 480 40.89 -23.53 -14.85
C ILE A 480 40.07 -24.34 -15.87
N GLU A 481 38.81 -23.93 -16.01
CA GLU A 481 37.83 -24.05 -17.12
C GLU A 481 38.00 -25.08 -18.25
N ALA A 482 36.86 -25.73 -18.55
CA ALA A 482 36.28 -25.78 -19.89
C ALA A 482 34.74 -25.69 -19.79
#